data_AF-A0AAE0U6Y3-F1
#
_entry.id   AF-A0AAE0U6Y3-F1
#
_cell.length_a   1.000
_cell.length_b   1.000
_cell.length_c   1.000
_cell.angle_alpha   90.00
_cell.angle_beta   90.00
_cell.angle_gamma   90.00
#
_symmetry.space_group_name_H-M   'P 1'
#
loop_
_entity.id
_entity.type
_entity.pdbx_description
1 polymer ?
#
loop_
_entity_poly.entity_id
_entity_poly.type
_entity_poly.pdbx_seq_one_letter_code
_entity_poly.pdbx_strand_id
1 'polypeptide(L)'
;MEGFSTASAAATCSAISKKANETAFAIDTVAAEPRSSGHPDVQKELAFLSIRLQQLCQHSDQLASCLVDDPVVSPKLQAILAQVLPECDKAVTDVADEVSRVRSGSVTHAINLMAVSQYQRLVAAYSRIVIFASQLSTIDIDEEQESKLAHADAHQLLETVDTAAQHVRISSGIFVAPN
;
A
#
# COMPACT_ATOMS: atom_id res chain seq x y z
N MET A 1 -25.68 -6.95 6.63
CA MET A 1 -24.71 -6.71 5.57
C MET A 1 -24.65 -5.20 5.43
N GLU A 2 -23.70 -4.56 6.11
CA GLU A 2 -23.52 -3.11 5.98
C GLU A 2 -23.19 -2.85 4.50
N GLY A 3 -24.00 -2.01 3.85
CA GLY A 3 -23.82 -1.70 2.44
C GLY A 3 -22.47 -1.03 2.22
N PHE A 4 -21.78 -1.39 1.15
CA PHE A 4 -20.61 -0.66 0.71
C PHE A 4 -20.97 0.83 0.55
N SER A 5 -20.08 1.70 1.01
CA SER A 5 -20.24 3.16 0.88
C SER A 5 -19.04 3.72 0.15
N THR A 6 -19.29 4.37 -0.99
CA THR A 6 -18.28 5.11 -1.77
C THR A 6 -17.62 6.18 -0.93
N ALA A 7 -18.37 6.89 -0.08
CA ALA A 7 -17.84 7.87 0.87
C ALA A 7 -16.89 7.23 1.90
N SER A 8 -17.24 6.06 2.46
CA SER A 8 -16.35 5.34 3.39
C SER A 8 -15.08 4.83 2.70
N ALA A 9 -15.22 4.32 1.47
CA ALA A 9 -14.09 3.87 0.67
C ALA A 9 -13.16 5.04 0.30
N ALA A 10 -13.71 6.18 -0.11
CA ALA A 10 -12.97 7.41 -0.36
C ALA A 10 -12.22 7.90 0.88
N ALA A 11 -12.89 7.94 2.03
CA ALA A 11 -12.28 8.32 3.30
C ALA A 11 -11.11 7.38 3.67
N THR A 12 -11.28 6.07 3.44
CA THR A 12 -10.22 5.08 3.65
C THR A 12 -9.04 5.34 2.70
N CYS A 13 -9.29 5.64 1.43
CA CYS A 13 -8.25 6.00 0.47
C CYS A 13 -7.49 7.27 0.89
N SER A 14 -8.17 8.31 1.36
CA SER A 14 -7.52 9.53 1.88
C SER A 14 -6.68 9.24 3.13
N ALA A 15 -7.14 8.34 4.02
CA ALA A 15 -6.39 7.92 5.19
C ALA A 15 -5.11 7.16 4.80
N ILE A 16 -5.22 6.21 3.87
CA ILE A 16 -4.07 5.48 3.29
C ILE A 16 -3.09 6.48 2.67
N SER A 17 -3.58 7.43 1.88
CA SER A 17 -2.74 8.43 1.22
C SER A 17 -1.92 9.23 2.20
N LYS A 18 -2.58 9.83 3.19
CA LYS A 18 -1.92 10.61 4.25
C LYS A 18 -0.87 9.78 4.97
N LYS A 19 -1.24 8.57 5.39
CA LYS A 19 -0.35 7.67 6.14
C LYS A 19 0.85 7.24 5.30
N ALA A 20 0.64 6.90 4.02
CA ALA A 20 1.71 6.52 3.12
C ALA A 20 2.71 7.67 2.90
N ASN A 21 2.23 8.90 2.73
CA ASN A 21 3.07 10.09 2.59
C ASN A 21 3.88 10.39 3.87
N GLU A 22 3.23 10.34 5.04
CA GLU A 22 3.91 10.53 6.33
C GLU A 22 4.97 9.44 6.58
N THR A 23 4.67 8.20 6.21
CA THR A 23 5.58 7.06 6.34
C THR A 23 6.78 7.18 5.40
N ALA A 24 6.55 7.60 4.14
CA ALA A 24 7.63 7.86 3.18
C ALA A 24 8.61 8.91 3.70
N PHE A 25 8.10 10.03 4.20
CA PHE A 25 8.92 11.09 4.81
C PHE A 25 9.72 10.59 6.02
N ALA A 26 9.12 9.74 6.86
CA ALA A 26 9.80 9.15 8.00
C ALA A 26 10.92 8.18 7.56
N ILE A 27 10.71 7.41 6.49
CA ILE A 27 11.74 6.53 5.90
C ILE A 27 12.89 7.37 5.34
N ASP A 28 12.62 8.45 4.62
CA ASP A 28 13.66 9.34 4.09
C ASP A 28 14.52 9.92 5.22
N THR A 29 13.88 10.27 6.35
CA THR A 29 14.57 10.74 7.55
C THR A 29 15.51 9.67 8.12
N VAL A 30 15.04 8.42 8.24
CA VAL A 30 15.84 7.28 8.73
C VAL A 30 16.99 6.93 7.76
N ALA A 31 16.74 7.01 6.45
CA ALA A 31 17.75 6.74 5.43
C ALA A 31 18.89 7.77 5.45
N ALA A 32 18.60 9.02 5.82
CA ALA A 32 19.56 10.10 5.94
C ALA A 32 20.40 10.07 7.23
N GLU A 33 20.08 9.21 8.21
CA GLU A 33 20.84 9.14 9.45
C GLU A 33 22.29 8.65 9.21
N PRO A 34 23.30 9.20 9.91
CA PRO A 34 24.72 8.80 9.76
C PRO A 34 25.00 7.32 10.05
N ARG A 35 24.09 6.64 10.74
CA ARG A 35 24.16 5.19 11.01
C ARG A 35 23.79 4.36 9.77
N SER A 36 22.84 4.85 8.98
CA SER A 36 22.44 4.29 7.68
C SER A 36 23.45 4.64 6.58
N SER A 37 24.05 5.83 6.70
CA SER A 37 25.44 6.21 6.39
C SER A 37 26.34 5.28 5.59
N GLY A 38 26.70 4.16 6.24
CA GLY A 38 27.77 3.25 5.82
C GLY A 38 27.29 2.07 4.95
N HIS A 39 26.00 1.98 4.65
CA HIS A 39 25.40 0.85 3.92
C HIS A 39 24.60 1.35 2.70
N PRO A 40 25.26 1.55 1.54
CA PRO A 40 24.61 2.13 0.36
C PRO A 40 23.41 1.32 -0.16
N ASP A 41 23.45 -0.01 -0.03
CA ASP A 41 22.33 -0.88 -0.42
C ASP A 41 21.09 -0.65 0.46
N VAL A 42 21.30 -0.41 1.76
CA VAL A 42 20.22 -0.11 2.71
C VAL A 42 19.56 1.22 2.39
N GLN A 43 20.35 2.26 2.12
CA GLN A 43 19.81 3.57 1.72
C GLN A 43 19.00 3.46 0.42
N LYS A 44 19.50 2.70 -0.56
CA LYS A 44 18.82 2.48 -1.83
C LYS A 44 17.47 1.77 -1.65
N GLU A 45 17.42 0.69 -0.86
CA GLU A 45 16.19 -0.07 -0.64
C GLU A 45 15.16 0.72 0.18
N LEU A 46 15.61 1.52 1.16
CA LEU A 46 14.72 2.44 1.88
C LEU A 46 14.18 3.56 0.98
N ALA A 47 15.03 4.16 0.15
CA ALA A 47 14.59 5.17 -0.83
C ALA A 47 13.58 4.58 -1.83
N PHE A 48 13.78 3.34 -2.28
CA PHE A 48 12.81 2.66 -3.14
C PHE A 48 11.47 2.43 -2.44
N LEU A 49 11.48 2.03 -1.16
CA LEU A 49 10.26 1.87 -0.38
C LEU A 49 9.53 3.20 -0.19
N SER A 50 10.25 4.28 0.11
CA SER A 50 9.71 5.64 0.19
C SER A 50 9.01 6.05 -1.11
N ILE A 51 9.67 5.84 -2.26
CA ILE A 51 9.07 6.09 -3.58
C ILE A 51 7.78 5.28 -3.80
N ARG A 52 7.75 4.00 -3.39
CA ARG A 52 6.53 3.17 -3.52
C ARG A 52 5.38 3.69 -2.66
N LEU A 53 5.66 4.17 -1.47
CA LEU A 53 4.65 4.77 -0.59
C LEU A 53 4.13 6.10 -1.15
N GLN A 54 5.01 6.93 -1.73
CA GLN A 54 4.59 8.16 -2.43
C GLN A 54 3.69 7.85 -3.64
N GLN A 55 4.01 6.81 -4.40
CA GLN A 55 3.16 6.34 -5.50
C GLN A 55 1.80 5.86 -4.98
N LEU A 56 1.77 5.07 -3.89
CA LEU A 56 0.53 4.63 -3.27
C LEU A 56 -0.33 5.81 -2.80
N CYS A 57 0.31 6.85 -2.23
CA CYS A 57 -0.36 8.10 -1.85
C CYS A 57 -1.08 8.72 -3.05
N GLN A 58 -0.36 8.97 -4.15
CA GLN A 58 -0.94 9.56 -5.37
C GLN A 58 -2.10 8.73 -5.92
N HIS A 59 -1.95 7.40 -5.99
CA HIS A 59 -3.02 6.53 -6.51
C HIS A 59 -4.23 6.50 -5.58
N SER A 60 -4.01 6.53 -4.26
CA SER A 60 -5.10 6.52 -3.28
C SER A 60 -5.87 7.84 -3.30
N ASP A 61 -5.19 8.98 -3.46
CA ASP A 61 -5.87 10.28 -3.67
C ASP A 61 -6.69 10.30 -4.96
N GLN A 62 -6.16 9.72 -6.03
CA GLN A 62 -6.90 9.58 -7.29
C GLN A 62 -8.16 8.73 -7.10
N LEU A 63 -8.05 7.56 -6.47
CA LEU A 63 -9.21 6.70 -6.20
C LEU A 63 -10.23 7.40 -5.29
N ALA A 64 -9.77 8.09 -4.25
CA ALA A 64 -10.64 8.86 -3.37
C ALA A 64 -11.44 9.90 -4.16
N SER A 65 -10.79 10.61 -5.08
CA SER A 65 -11.44 11.61 -5.95
C SER A 65 -12.49 10.96 -6.85
N CYS A 66 -12.13 9.85 -7.52
CA CYS A 66 -13.09 9.09 -8.35
C CYS A 66 -14.32 8.61 -7.57
N LEU A 67 -14.17 8.26 -6.29
CA LEU A 67 -15.25 7.75 -5.44
C LEU A 67 -16.13 8.85 -4.82
N VAL A 68 -15.64 10.09 -4.71
CA VAL A 68 -16.41 11.24 -4.20
C VAL A 68 -17.39 11.77 -5.24
N ASP A 69 -17.08 11.64 -6.53
CA ASP A 69 -17.90 12.12 -7.64
C ASP A 69 -19.11 11.19 -7.95
N ASP A 70 -19.58 10.43 -6.96
CA ASP A 70 -20.70 9.47 -7.02
C ASP A 70 -20.67 8.53 -8.24
N PRO A 71 -19.57 7.76 -8.41
CA PRO A 71 -19.44 6.90 -9.57
C PRO A 71 -20.41 5.71 -9.49
N VAL A 72 -20.73 5.16 -10.65
CA VAL A 72 -21.25 3.80 -10.74
C VAL A 72 -20.17 2.86 -10.24
N VAL A 73 -20.48 2.01 -9.25
CA VAL A 73 -19.56 1.01 -8.70
C VAL A 73 -20.26 -0.34 -8.68
N SER A 74 -19.88 -1.22 -9.60
CA SER A 74 -20.44 -2.56 -9.70
C SER A 74 -20.27 -3.36 -8.41
N PRO A 75 -21.20 -4.29 -8.07
CA PRO A 75 -21.12 -5.09 -6.84
C PRO A 75 -19.79 -5.84 -6.67
N LYS A 76 -19.19 -6.32 -7.75
CA LYS A 76 -17.86 -6.96 -7.71
C LYS A 76 -16.76 -5.98 -7.34
N LEU A 77 -16.77 -4.76 -7.89
CA LEU A 77 -15.80 -3.73 -7.54
C LEU A 77 -15.96 -3.31 -6.07
N GLN A 78 -17.20 -3.17 -5.59
CA GLN A 78 -17.49 -2.91 -4.17
C GLN A 78 -16.87 -3.98 -3.27
N ALA A 79 -17.05 -5.27 -3.59
CA ALA A 79 -16.48 -6.37 -2.82
C ALA A 79 -14.94 -6.35 -2.81
N ILE A 80 -14.32 -6.08 -3.96
CA ILE A 80 -12.86 -5.95 -4.06
C ILE A 80 -12.35 -4.79 -3.21
N LEU A 81 -12.97 -3.62 -3.31
CA LEU A 81 -12.58 -2.44 -2.52
C LEU A 81 -12.75 -2.68 -1.03
N ALA A 82 -13.85 -3.32 -0.61
CA ALA A 82 -14.10 -3.67 0.77
C ALA A 82 -13.07 -4.66 1.34
N GLN A 83 -12.49 -5.52 0.51
CA GLN A 83 -11.42 -6.43 0.91
C GLN A 83 -10.04 -5.76 0.89
N VAL A 84 -9.72 -5.04 -0.18
CA VAL A 84 -8.36 -4.56 -0.46
C VAL A 84 -8.00 -3.32 0.35
N LEU A 85 -8.91 -2.36 0.52
CA LEU A 85 -8.59 -1.11 1.19
C LEU A 85 -8.18 -1.32 2.67
N PRO A 86 -8.88 -2.15 3.47
CA PRO A 86 -8.45 -2.41 4.84
C PRO A 86 -7.09 -3.11 4.94
N GLU A 87 -6.82 -4.09 4.07
CA GLU A 87 -5.53 -4.79 4.07
C GLU A 87 -4.38 -3.89 3.58
N CYS A 88 -4.66 -2.96 2.66
CA CYS A 88 -3.72 -1.92 2.24
C CYS A 88 -3.40 -0.96 3.40
N ASP A 89 -4.42 -0.44 4.09
CA ASP A 89 -4.24 0.44 5.25
C ASP A 89 -3.43 -0.25 6.36
N LYS A 90 -3.72 -1.52 6.62
CA LYS A 90 -2.96 -2.33 7.55
C LYS A 90 -1.49 -2.45 7.15
N ALA A 91 -1.21 -2.80 5.89
CA ALA A 91 0.16 -2.93 5.40
C ALA A 91 0.97 -1.63 5.54
N VAL A 92 0.36 -0.48 5.24
CA VAL A 92 1.01 0.83 5.43
C VAL A 92 1.22 1.11 6.93
N THR A 93 0.28 0.73 7.78
CA THR A 93 0.40 0.85 9.25
C THR A 93 1.55 0.03 9.79
N ASP A 94 1.70 -1.23 9.34
CA ASP A 94 2.77 -2.11 9.77
C ASP A 94 4.16 -1.50 9.45
N VAL A 95 4.31 -0.89 8.26
CA VAL A 95 5.54 -0.16 7.88
C VAL A 95 5.73 1.09 8.75
N ALA A 96 4.67 1.87 9.00
CA ALA A 96 4.73 3.08 9.81
C ALA A 96 5.18 2.77 11.25
N ASP A 97 4.64 1.71 11.84
CA ASP A 97 5.00 1.24 13.18
C ASP A 97 6.47 0.78 13.23
N GLU A 98 6.92 0.06 12.20
CA GLU A 98 8.30 -0.36 12.04
C GLU A 98 9.27 0.84 12.00
N VAL A 99 8.95 1.87 11.22
CA VAL A 99 9.76 3.10 11.10
C VAL A 99 9.74 3.92 12.40
N SER A 100 8.59 4.00 13.07
CA SER A 100 8.45 4.72 14.34
C SER A 100 9.31 4.10 15.44
N ARG A 101 9.35 2.76 15.53
CA ARG A 101 10.22 2.05 16.49
C ARG A 101 11.70 2.41 16.33
N VAL A 102 12.18 2.54 15.09
CA VAL A 102 13.56 2.95 14.79
C VAL A 102 13.82 4.37 15.29
N ARG A 103 12.95 5.32 14.93
CA ARG A 103 13.11 6.74 15.30
C ARG A 103 13.10 6.97 16.80
N SER A 104 12.32 6.18 17.55
CA SER A 104 12.27 6.28 19.01
C SER A 104 13.54 5.76 19.71
N GLY A 105 14.52 5.23 18.97
CA GLY A 105 15.74 4.66 19.53
C GLY A 105 15.52 3.38 20.34
N SER A 106 14.32 2.80 20.25
CA SER A 106 13.89 1.64 21.04
C SER A 106 14.69 0.38 20.69
N VAL A 107 15.40 0.36 19.55
CA VAL A 107 16.24 -0.77 19.15
C VAL A 107 17.45 -0.31 18.34
N THR A 108 18.62 -0.88 18.65
CA THR A 108 19.86 -0.80 17.87
C THR A 108 19.76 -1.70 16.62
N HIS A 109 18.94 -1.29 15.64
CA HIS A 109 18.50 -2.19 14.55
C HIS A 109 19.53 -2.45 13.45
N ALA A 110 19.60 -3.70 12.99
CA ALA A 110 20.02 -4.03 11.63
C ALA A 110 18.80 -3.97 10.69
N ILE A 111 18.98 -3.50 9.46
CA ILE A 111 17.91 -3.42 8.47
C ILE A 111 17.86 -4.73 7.67
N ASN A 112 16.69 -5.38 7.69
CA ASN A 112 16.42 -6.58 6.94
C ASN A 112 16.01 -6.22 5.50
N LEU A 113 16.99 -6.19 4.60
CA LEU A 113 16.77 -5.87 3.17
C LEU A 113 15.75 -6.78 2.50
N MET A 114 15.65 -8.05 2.92
CA MET A 114 14.67 -8.98 2.36
C MET A 114 13.24 -8.54 2.70
N ALA A 115 13.00 -8.16 3.97
CA ALA A 115 11.71 -7.65 4.39
C ALA A 115 11.38 -6.32 3.70
N VAL A 116 12.35 -5.39 3.58
CA VAL A 116 12.16 -4.14 2.81
C VAL A 116 11.69 -4.45 1.38
N SER A 117 12.35 -5.39 0.70
CA SER A 117 11.96 -5.78 -0.67
C SER A 117 10.56 -6.41 -0.72
N GLN A 118 10.16 -7.18 0.29
CA GLN A 118 8.81 -7.74 0.38
C GLN A 118 7.75 -6.66 0.57
N TYR A 119 7.98 -5.69 1.45
CA TYR A 119 7.08 -4.55 1.63
C TYR A 119 7.01 -3.67 0.37
N GLN A 120 8.12 -3.43 -0.32
CA GLN A 120 8.11 -2.71 -1.61
C GLN A 120 7.20 -3.41 -2.63
N ARG A 121 7.28 -4.74 -2.73
CA ARG A 121 6.43 -5.54 -3.64
C ARG A 121 4.96 -5.46 -3.24
N LEU A 122 4.67 -5.54 -1.94
CA LEU A 122 3.30 -5.43 -1.43
C LEU A 122 2.69 -4.06 -1.70
N VAL A 123 3.39 -2.97 -1.38
CA VAL A 123 2.94 -1.59 -1.65
C VAL A 123 2.75 -1.35 -3.16
N ALA A 124 3.64 -1.89 -3.99
CA ALA A 124 3.50 -1.81 -5.44
C ALA A 124 2.29 -2.62 -5.95
N ALA A 125 2.00 -3.78 -5.36
CA ALA A 125 0.85 -4.59 -5.74
C ALA A 125 -0.48 -3.89 -5.35
N TYR A 126 -0.57 -3.33 -4.14
CA TYR A 126 -1.72 -2.50 -3.75
C TYR A 126 -1.89 -1.29 -4.65
N SER A 127 -0.79 -0.59 -4.97
CA SER A 127 -0.82 0.55 -5.90
C SER A 127 -1.47 0.18 -7.24
N ARG A 128 -1.16 -1.01 -7.78
CA ARG A 128 -1.75 -1.49 -9.05
C ARG A 128 -3.24 -1.76 -8.93
N ILE A 129 -3.71 -2.35 -7.83
CA ILE A 129 -5.15 -2.55 -7.62
C ILE A 129 -5.85 -1.20 -7.48
N VAL A 130 -5.27 -0.26 -6.74
CA VAL A 130 -5.86 1.08 -6.57
C VAL A 130 -5.96 1.81 -7.91
N ILE A 131 -4.92 1.76 -8.76
CA ILE A 131 -4.99 2.29 -10.14
C ILE A 131 -6.12 1.63 -10.93
N PHE A 132 -6.18 0.30 -10.90
CA PHE A 132 -7.18 -0.47 -11.64
C PHE A 132 -8.60 -0.13 -11.18
N ALA A 133 -8.82 -0.01 -9.87
CA ALA A 133 -10.09 0.42 -9.31
C ALA A 133 -10.45 1.86 -9.71
N SER A 134 -9.49 2.78 -9.76
CA SER A 134 -9.72 4.15 -10.25
C SER A 134 -10.17 4.14 -11.70
N GLN A 135 -9.51 3.34 -12.56
CA GLN A 135 -9.88 3.19 -13.97
C GLN A 135 -11.27 2.58 -14.16
N LEU A 136 -11.66 1.62 -13.31
CA LEU A 136 -13.01 1.06 -13.37
C LEU A 136 -14.06 2.07 -12.88
N SER A 137 -13.73 2.88 -11.87
CA SER A 137 -14.64 3.89 -11.32
C SER A 137 -14.94 5.03 -12.31
N THR A 138 -14.16 5.17 -13.39
CA THR A 138 -14.48 6.11 -14.49
C THR A 138 -15.39 5.52 -15.57
N ILE A 139 -15.84 4.28 -15.42
CA ILE A 139 -16.74 3.60 -16.35
C ILE A 139 -18.15 3.65 -15.76
N ASP A 140 -19.07 4.33 -16.45
CA ASP A 140 -20.44 4.57 -15.96
C ASP A 140 -21.41 3.38 -16.19
N ILE A 141 -20.87 2.20 -16.51
CA ILE A 141 -21.64 1.00 -16.89
C ILE A 141 -21.20 -0.19 -16.04
N ASP A 142 -22.10 -0.70 -15.20
CA ASP A 142 -21.84 -1.81 -14.29
C ASP A 142 -21.36 -3.07 -15.02
N GLU A 143 -22.01 -3.44 -16.13
CA GLU A 143 -21.66 -4.65 -16.89
C GLU A 143 -20.28 -4.58 -17.52
N GLU A 144 -19.83 -3.38 -17.91
CA GLU A 144 -18.48 -3.19 -18.45
C GLU A 144 -17.42 -3.32 -17.35
N GLN A 145 -17.67 -2.76 -16.16
CA GLN A 145 -16.80 -2.97 -15.01
C GLN A 145 -16.71 -4.46 -14.65
N GLU A 146 -17.84 -5.15 -14.57
CA GLU A 146 -17.88 -6.57 -14.26
C GLU A 146 -17.16 -7.44 -15.31
N SER A 147 -17.29 -7.08 -16.59
CA SER A 147 -16.59 -7.75 -17.69
C SER A 147 -15.07 -7.60 -17.56
N LYS A 148 -14.59 -6.39 -17.24
CA LYS A 148 -13.16 -6.14 -16.99
C LYS A 148 -12.65 -6.87 -15.74
N LEU A 149 -13.47 -6.94 -14.69
CA LEU A 149 -13.16 -7.69 -13.47
C LEU A 149 -13.11 -9.21 -13.67
N ALA A 150 -13.85 -9.74 -14.65
CA ALA A 150 -13.83 -11.15 -15.02
C ALA A 150 -12.63 -11.54 -15.91
N HIS A 151 -11.85 -10.56 -16.38
CA HIS A 151 -10.69 -10.82 -17.22
C HIS A 151 -9.55 -11.45 -16.40
N ALA A 152 -8.76 -12.33 -17.04
CA ALA A 152 -7.65 -13.03 -16.37
C ALA A 152 -6.63 -12.07 -15.72
N ASP A 153 -6.38 -10.92 -16.35
CA ASP A 153 -5.46 -9.90 -15.82
C ASP A 153 -5.94 -9.33 -14.47
N ALA A 154 -7.25 -9.15 -14.28
CA ALA A 154 -7.81 -8.67 -13.02
C ALA A 154 -7.62 -9.71 -11.90
N HIS A 155 -7.82 -11.00 -12.22
CA HIS A 155 -7.53 -12.08 -11.28
C HIS A 155 -6.04 -12.16 -10.92
N GLN A 156 -5.16 -12.02 -11.91
CA GLN A 156 -3.72 -12.01 -11.69
C GLN A 156 -3.27 -10.84 -10.79
N LEU A 157 -3.91 -9.66 -10.90
CA LEU A 157 -3.65 -8.53 -10.01
C LEU A 157 -4.00 -8.86 -8.54
N LEU A 158 -5.16 -9.47 -8.31
CA LEU A 158 -5.59 -9.89 -6.97
C LEU A 158 -4.66 -10.96 -6.38
N GLU A 159 -4.33 -11.99 -7.17
CA GLU A 159 -3.40 -13.04 -6.75
C GLU A 159 -2.00 -12.50 -6.42
N THR A 160 -1.54 -11.48 -7.16
CA THR A 160 -0.25 -10.83 -6.90
C THR A 160 -0.25 -10.13 -5.53
N VAL A 161 -1.36 -9.48 -5.15
CA VAL A 161 -1.49 -8.87 -3.82
C VAL A 161 -1.52 -9.94 -2.73
N ASP A 162 -2.31 -10.99 -2.89
CA ASP A 162 -2.38 -12.08 -1.91
C ASP A 162 -1.02 -12.74 -1.69
N THR A 163 -0.30 -13.01 -2.77
CA THR A 163 1.06 -13.59 -2.72
C THR A 163 2.04 -12.64 -2.03
N ALA A 164 2.00 -11.34 -2.34
CA ALA A 164 2.88 -10.36 -1.70
C ALA A 164 2.55 -10.21 -0.20
N ALA A 165 1.26 -10.23 0.17
CA ALA A 165 0.82 -10.14 1.55
C ALA A 165 1.28 -11.37 2.36
N GLN A 166 1.21 -12.57 1.78
CA GLN A 166 1.74 -13.78 2.40
C GLN A 166 3.25 -13.68 2.66
N HIS A 167 4.03 -13.17 1.71
CA HIS A 167 5.47 -12.98 1.90
C HIS A 167 5.81 -12.02 3.04
N VAL A 168 5.06 -10.92 3.19
CA VAL A 168 5.25 -9.99 4.31
C VAL A 168 4.85 -10.63 5.64
N ARG A 169 3.74 -11.38 5.69
CA ARG A 169 3.28 -12.06 6.91
C ARG A 169 4.27 -13.07 7.47
N ILE A 170 5.06 -13.73 6.61
CA ILE A 170 6.11 -14.66 7.03
C ILE A 170 7.48 -13.98 7.20
N SER A 171 7.57 -12.68 6.95
CA SER A 171 8.81 -11.91 7.11
C SER A 171 9.07 -11.60 8.59
N SER A 172 10.34 -11.43 8.94
CA SER A 172 10.75 -11.01 10.29
C SER A 172 10.61 -9.50 10.55
N GLY A 173 9.94 -8.75 9.66
CA GLY A 173 9.87 -7.29 9.68
C GLY A 173 11.11 -6.59 9.11
N ILE A 174 11.00 -5.29 8.79
CA ILE A 174 12.07 -4.47 8.20
C ILE A 174 13.22 -4.25 9.19
N PHE A 175 12.91 -4.07 10.47
CA PHE A 175 13.90 -3.72 11.48
C PHE A 175 14.02 -4.83 12.53
N VAL A 176 15.20 -5.44 12.62
CA VAL A 176 15.47 -6.58 13.51
C VAL A 176 16.35 -6.17 14.68
N ALA A 177 16.12 -6.75 15.86
CA ALA A 177 16.96 -6.51 17.03
C ALA A 177 18.41 -7.02 16.77
N PRO A 178 19.42 -6.36 17.36
CA PRO A 178 20.79 -6.86 17.26
C PRO A 178 20.91 -8.15 18.08
N ASN A 179 21.55 -9.17 17.49
CA ASN A 179 21.94 -10.40 18.20
C ASN A 179 23.03 -10.12 19.24
#